data_AF-R6J0E9-F1
#
_entry.id   AF-R6J0E9-F1
#
_cell.length_a   1.000
_cell.length_b   1.000
_cell.length_c   1.000
_cell.angle_alpha   90.00
_cell.angle_beta   90.00
_cell.angle_gamma   90.00
#
_symmetry.space_group_name_H-M   'P 1'
#
loop_
_entity.id
_entity.type
_entity.pdbx_description
1 polymer ?
#
loop_
_entity_poly.entity_id
_entity_poly.type
_entity_poly.pdbx_seq_one_letter_code
_entity_poly.pdbx_strand_id
1 'polypeptide(L)'
;MSLESSITLATYITKDVVDYYDEVYAEFTRNGKTEKVYPSGKTLTSNSIVYCIFDYTGISPQALGDDVSITFYGVKDGVTYNGNAYKYSATDYIKSTLNKPTSSAKLKTLLVDLVYYGEACQVYQNYKTDNLLTDILTDEQKALRSTADLSLTNIKNASYETCENRLVKFGTALRLNNSVEIAIPLNMTNVTLDDLSFKVKIGSRTLTYTYAENPDNFEKGKDGYWYFYFDGVYANQMSDEVFITAYKGDEQVSYTLKYSVESYAATVTDTKLKAVTDAMMRYGNSAKAYAGK
;
A
#
# COMPACT_ATOMS: atom_id res chain seq x y z
N MET A 1 2.00 -9.95 7.37
CA MET A 1 1.51 -9.16 6.23
C MET A 1 0.45 -8.22 6.78
N SER A 2 0.68 -6.92 6.68
CA SER A 2 -0.25 -5.87 7.13
C SER A 2 -1.13 -5.43 5.95
N LEU A 3 -2.37 -4.97 6.21
CA LEU A 3 -3.28 -4.40 5.21
C LEU A 3 -3.02 -2.90 5.03
N GLU A 4 -1.75 -2.51 4.93
CA GLU A 4 -1.34 -1.14 4.67
C GLU A 4 -1.56 -0.79 3.19
N SER A 5 -1.32 0.47 2.82
CA SER A 5 -1.47 0.95 1.44
C SER A 5 -0.51 0.30 0.43
N SER A 6 0.55 -0.31 0.95
CA SER A 6 1.46 -1.20 0.24
C SER A 6 1.56 -2.55 0.95
N ILE A 7 2.03 -3.58 0.24
CA ILE A 7 2.23 -4.90 0.84
C ILE A 7 3.50 -4.82 1.70
N THR A 8 3.32 -5.04 3.01
CA THR A 8 4.41 -4.98 3.99
C THR A 8 4.87 -6.39 4.39
N LEU A 9 6.17 -6.65 4.23
CA LEU A 9 6.86 -7.81 4.79
C LEU A 9 7.40 -7.46 6.18
N ALA A 10 6.73 -7.97 7.20
CA ALA A 10 7.17 -7.85 8.59
C ALA A 10 8.08 -9.02 8.96
N THR A 11 9.29 -8.71 9.42
CA THR A 11 10.23 -9.67 10.03
C THR A 11 10.56 -9.27 11.46
N TYR A 12 11.15 -10.20 12.21
CA TYR A 12 11.20 -10.13 13.67
C TYR A 12 12.57 -10.50 14.19
N ILE A 13 13.09 -9.69 15.11
CA ILE A 13 14.24 -10.04 15.96
C ILE A 13 13.79 -9.91 17.41
N THR A 14 14.29 -10.79 18.28
CA THR A 14 14.01 -10.73 19.71
C THR A 14 14.55 -9.44 20.32
N LYS A 15 13.77 -8.84 21.22
CA LYS A 15 14.08 -7.51 21.77
C LYS A 15 15.41 -7.48 22.55
N ASP A 16 15.79 -8.59 23.19
CA ASP A 16 17.08 -8.74 23.85
C ASP A 16 18.28 -8.56 22.91
N VAL A 17 18.20 -9.07 21.68
CA VAL A 17 19.21 -8.86 20.65
C VAL A 17 19.25 -7.39 20.23
N VAL A 18 18.07 -6.77 20.03
CA VAL A 18 18.00 -5.35 19.66
C VAL A 18 18.57 -4.45 20.75
N ASP A 19 18.29 -4.75 22.02
CA ASP A 19 18.75 -3.96 23.18
C ASP A 19 20.23 -4.20 23.51
N TYR A 20 20.84 -5.28 23.01
CA TYR A 20 22.26 -5.58 23.23
C TYR A 20 23.19 -4.70 22.38
N TYR A 21 22.84 -4.49 21.11
CA TYR A 21 23.61 -3.67 20.17
C TYR A 21 23.26 -2.18 20.31
N ASP A 22 24.21 -1.31 19.97
CA ASP A 22 23.99 0.15 20.00
C ASP A 22 23.10 0.60 18.82
N GLU A 23 23.17 -0.14 17.71
CA GLU A 23 22.29 0.01 16.54
C GLU A 23 21.96 -1.38 15.98
N VAL A 24 20.71 -1.62 15.61
CA VAL A 24 20.30 -2.80 14.82
C VAL A 24 19.52 -2.35 13.60
N TYR A 25 19.86 -2.94 12.45
CA TYR A 25 19.15 -2.74 11.20
C TYR A 25 19.11 -4.05 10.39
N ALA A 26 18.24 -4.08 9.37
CA ALA A 26 18.20 -5.13 8.38
C ALA A 26 18.42 -4.55 6.99
N GLU A 27 19.15 -5.26 6.14
CA GLU A 27 19.22 -4.98 4.72
C GLU A 27 18.27 -5.92 3.98
N PHE A 28 17.28 -5.33 3.30
CA PHE A 28 16.37 -6.02 2.42
C PHE A 28 16.83 -5.82 0.98
N THR A 29 17.17 -6.90 0.30
CA THR A 29 17.57 -6.88 -1.10
C THR A 29 16.53 -7.56 -1.97
N ARG A 30 15.94 -6.80 -2.90
CA ARG A 30 14.96 -7.28 -3.88
C ARG A 30 15.31 -6.70 -5.24
N ASN A 31 15.33 -7.54 -6.28
CA ASN A 31 15.64 -7.14 -7.65
C ASN A 31 16.93 -6.29 -7.79
N GLY A 32 17.97 -6.63 -7.02
CA GLY A 32 19.26 -5.93 -7.04
C GLY A 32 19.29 -4.57 -6.31
N LYS A 33 18.17 -4.12 -5.72
CA LYS A 33 18.12 -2.94 -4.85
C LYS A 33 18.16 -3.36 -3.39
N THR A 34 19.03 -2.73 -2.62
CA THR A 34 19.16 -2.95 -1.17
C THR A 34 18.64 -1.74 -0.40
N GLU A 35 17.81 -2.00 0.60
CA GLU A 35 17.23 -0.99 1.48
C GLU A 35 17.55 -1.31 2.93
N LYS A 36 18.05 -0.30 3.66
CA LYS A 36 18.36 -0.37 5.09
C LYS A 36 17.09 -0.05 5.88
N VAL A 37 16.63 -1.00 6.70
CA VAL A 37 15.39 -0.90 7.48
C VAL A 37 15.71 -1.02 8.96
N TYR A 38 15.16 -0.13 9.77
CA TYR A 38 15.31 -0.10 11.22
C TYR A 38 14.07 -0.66 11.92
N PRO A 39 14.16 -1.02 13.21
CA PRO A 39 12.99 -1.42 13.99
C PRO A 39 11.88 -0.37 13.91
N SER A 40 10.64 -0.77 13.65
CA SER A 40 9.51 0.15 13.46
C SER A 40 8.96 0.75 14.77
N GLY A 41 9.61 0.49 15.91
CA GLY A 41 9.13 0.82 17.25
C GLY A 41 7.96 -0.04 17.73
N LYS A 42 7.36 -0.86 16.85
CA LYS A 42 6.33 -1.83 17.18
C LYS A 42 6.96 -3.10 17.76
N THR A 43 6.21 -3.76 18.65
CA THR A 43 6.60 -5.05 19.22
C THR A 43 5.51 -6.10 19.07
N LEU A 44 5.91 -7.36 18.89
CA LEU A 44 5.04 -8.53 18.95
C LEU A 44 5.46 -9.37 20.16
N THR A 45 4.50 -9.78 21.00
CA THR A 45 4.76 -10.75 22.08
C THR A 45 4.19 -12.11 21.69
N SER A 46 5.03 -13.15 21.69
CA SER A 46 4.63 -14.53 21.43
C SER A 46 5.35 -15.46 22.40
N ASN A 47 4.60 -16.31 23.10
CA ASN A 47 5.14 -17.24 24.11
C ASN A 47 6.09 -16.54 25.12
N SER A 48 5.69 -15.38 25.62
CA SER A 48 6.47 -14.54 26.56
C SER A 48 7.78 -13.96 26.01
N ILE A 49 8.08 -14.13 24.72
CA ILE A 49 9.21 -13.50 24.05
C ILE A 49 8.70 -12.25 23.33
N VAL A 50 9.39 -11.12 23.54
CA VAL A 50 9.11 -9.86 22.86
C VAL A 50 10.01 -9.74 21.63
N TYR A 51 9.42 -9.42 20.49
CA TYR A 51 10.10 -9.22 19.23
C TYR A 51 9.94 -7.78 18.77
N CYS A 52 11.03 -7.17 18.32
CA CYS A 52 11.01 -5.93 17.54
C CYS A 52 10.68 -6.25 16.08
N ILE A 53 9.82 -5.44 15.49
CA ILE A 53 9.34 -5.63 14.12
C ILE A 53 10.15 -4.75 13.16
N PHE A 54 10.57 -5.32 12.04
CA PHE A 54 11.15 -4.61 10.90
C PHE A 54 10.15 -4.69 9.75
N ASP A 55 9.60 -3.54 9.37
CA ASP A 55 8.56 -3.42 8.35
C ASP A 55 9.21 -3.03 7.01
N TYR A 56 9.38 -3.99 6.09
CA TYR A 56 9.79 -3.72 4.71
C TYR A 56 8.54 -3.49 3.85
N THR A 57 8.30 -2.23 3.50
CA THR A 57 7.11 -1.75 2.78
C THR A 57 7.38 -1.61 1.27
N GLY A 58 6.38 -1.22 0.49
CA GLY A 58 6.57 -0.90 -0.94
C GLY A 58 6.74 -2.12 -1.86
N ILE A 59 6.30 -3.31 -1.42
CA ILE A 59 6.21 -4.47 -2.32
C ILE A 59 4.98 -4.27 -3.21
N SER A 60 5.23 -4.04 -4.50
CA SER A 60 4.17 -3.93 -5.49
C SER A 60 3.44 -5.27 -5.67
N PRO A 61 2.13 -5.27 -5.98
CA PRO A 61 1.37 -6.51 -6.15
C PRO A 61 1.97 -7.46 -7.18
N GLN A 62 2.51 -6.97 -8.30
CA GLN A 62 3.14 -7.83 -9.30
C GLN A 62 4.44 -8.50 -8.81
N ALA A 63 5.08 -7.92 -7.80
CA ALA A 63 6.36 -8.34 -7.25
C ALA A 63 6.23 -9.21 -6.00
N LEU A 64 5.01 -9.65 -5.65
CA LEU A 64 4.74 -10.57 -4.54
C LEU A 64 5.58 -11.86 -4.61
N GLY A 65 5.89 -12.30 -5.83
CA GLY A 65 6.64 -13.52 -6.12
C GLY A 65 8.15 -13.34 -6.05
N ASP A 66 8.64 -12.12 -5.92
CA ASP A 66 10.07 -11.86 -5.89
C ASP A 66 10.70 -12.35 -4.59
N ASP A 67 11.88 -12.94 -4.71
CA ASP A 67 12.72 -13.24 -3.56
C ASP A 67 13.19 -11.94 -2.91
N VAL A 68 13.02 -11.86 -1.60
CA VAL A 68 13.61 -10.83 -0.76
C VAL A 68 14.72 -11.49 0.08
N SER A 69 15.96 -11.08 -0.15
CA SER A 69 17.08 -11.47 0.70
C SER A 69 17.15 -10.53 1.90
N ILE A 70 17.21 -11.08 3.10
CA ILE A 70 17.23 -10.31 4.35
C ILE A 70 18.52 -10.66 5.10
N THR A 71 19.27 -9.64 5.49
CA THR A 71 20.45 -9.78 6.36
C THR A 71 20.33 -8.81 7.51
N PHE A 72 20.46 -9.29 8.74
CA PHE A 72 20.45 -8.43 9.92
C PHE A 72 21.85 -8.06 10.36
N TYR A 73 21.97 -6.83 10.85
CA TYR A 73 23.21 -6.24 11.31
C TYR A 73 23.02 -5.65 12.70
N GLY A 74 24.04 -5.84 13.54
CA GLY A 74 24.17 -5.20 14.85
C GLY A 74 25.49 -4.44 14.91
N VAL A 75 25.46 -3.22 15.44
CA VAL A 75 26.66 -2.41 15.69
C VAL A 75 26.89 -2.36 17.19
N LYS A 76 28.10 -2.73 17.64
CA LYS A 76 28.52 -2.62 19.04
C LYS A 76 29.90 -2.00 19.13
N ASP A 77 30.03 -0.92 19.89
CA ASP A 77 31.30 -0.23 20.11
C ASP A 77 32.01 0.15 18.79
N GLY A 78 31.23 0.52 17.78
CA GLY A 78 31.70 0.86 16.43
C GLY A 78 32.05 -0.33 15.52
N VAL A 79 31.87 -1.58 15.98
CA VAL A 79 32.08 -2.79 15.20
C VAL A 79 30.75 -3.34 14.68
N THR A 80 30.68 -3.60 13.38
CA THR A 80 29.49 -4.18 12.73
C THR A 80 29.57 -5.71 12.66
N TYR A 81 28.52 -6.36 13.13
CA TYR A 81 28.29 -7.80 13.06
C TYR A 81 27.11 -8.07 12.15
N ASN A 82 27.11 -9.21 11.44
CA ASN A 82 25.98 -9.62 10.61
C ASN A 82 25.65 -11.11 10.79
N GLY A 83 24.36 -11.42 10.61
CA GLY A 83 23.90 -12.79 10.48
C GLY A 83 24.02 -13.30 9.05
N ASN A 84 23.66 -14.57 8.84
CA ASN A 84 23.53 -15.11 7.50
C ASN A 84 22.35 -14.46 6.76
N ALA A 85 22.54 -14.20 5.47
CA ALA A 85 21.44 -13.83 4.59
C ALA A 85 20.46 -15.01 4.47
N TYR A 86 19.15 -14.72 4.58
CA TYR A 86 18.11 -15.70 4.27
C TYR A 86 17.12 -15.12 3.26
N LYS A 87 16.57 -15.99 2.43
CA LYS A 87 15.57 -15.63 1.43
C LYS A 87 14.18 -15.80 1.99
N TYR A 88 13.32 -14.86 1.63
CA TYR A 88 11.90 -14.90 1.94
C TYR A 88 11.10 -14.48 0.72
N SER A 89 10.06 -15.24 0.37
CA SER A 89 9.05 -14.80 -0.59
C SER A 89 7.71 -14.65 0.12
N ALA A 90 6.95 -13.60 -0.21
CA ALA A 90 5.58 -13.47 0.28
C ALA A 90 4.71 -14.67 -0.16
N THR A 91 5.08 -15.34 -1.25
CA THR A 91 4.39 -16.55 -1.73
C THR A 91 4.55 -17.76 -0.79
N ASP A 92 5.66 -17.88 -0.05
CA ASP A 92 5.85 -18.98 0.92
C ASP A 92 4.90 -18.83 2.10
N TYR A 93 4.70 -17.59 2.57
CA TYR A 93 3.69 -17.28 3.56
C TYR A 93 2.28 -17.61 3.07
N ILE A 94 1.95 -17.23 1.83
CA ILE A 94 0.65 -17.51 1.23
C ILE A 94 0.41 -19.02 1.16
N LYS A 95 1.34 -19.79 0.58
CA LYS A 95 1.27 -21.26 0.49
C LYS A 95 1.11 -21.90 1.88
N SER A 96 1.95 -21.52 2.84
CA SER A 96 1.88 -22.04 4.21
C SER A 96 0.54 -21.74 4.87
N THR A 97 0.02 -20.52 4.70
CA THR A 97 -1.23 -20.10 5.33
C THR A 97 -2.45 -20.76 4.69
N LEU A 98 -2.47 -20.96 3.37
CA LEU A 98 -3.54 -21.67 2.67
C LEU A 98 -3.62 -23.15 3.08
N ASN A 99 -2.47 -23.79 3.28
CA ASN A 99 -2.38 -25.20 3.68
C ASN A 99 -2.72 -25.44 5.15
N LYS A 100 -2.64 -24.42 6.01
CA LYS A 100 -3.02 -24.54 7.43
C LYS A 100 -4.53 -24.78 7.57
N PRO A 101 -4.97 -25.87 8.24
CA PRO A 101 -6.38 -26.13 8.50
C PRO A 101 -7.03 -25.09 9.41
N THR A 102 -6.23 -24.50 10.32
CA THR A 102 -6.69 -23.51 11.31
C THR A 102 -6.86 -22.10 10.74
N SER A 103 -6.38 -21.86 9.51
CA SER A 103 -6.60 -20.58 8.83
C SER A 103 -8.07 -20.43 8.47
N SER A 104 -8.70 -19.35 8.94
CA SER A 104 -10.09 -19.04 8.63
C SER A 104 -10.36 -18.92 7.11
N ALA A 105 -11.57 -19.24 6.66
CA ALA A 105 -11.99 -19.06 5.26
C ALA A 105 -11.76 -17.63 4.74
N LYS A 106 -12.16 -16.60 5.49
CA LYS A 106 -11.95 -15.18 5.15
C LYS A 106 -10.48 -14.83 4.88
N LEU A 107 -9.53 -15.41 5.63
CA LEU A 107 -8.10 -15.21 5.40
C LEU A 107 -7.66 -15.86 4.10
N LYS A 108 -8.12 -17.09 3.85
CA LYS A 108 -7.75 -17.81 2.64
C LYS A 108 -8.26 -17.10 1.39
N THR A 109 -9.52 -16.64 1.39
CA THR A 109 -10.09 -15.84 0.30
C THR A 109 -9.31 -14.53 0.09
N LEU A 110 -8.96 -13.81 1.16
CA LEU A 110 -8.11 -12.62 1.08
C LEU A 110 -6.77 -12.89 0.39
N LEU A 111 -6.08 -13.97 0.78
CA LEU A 111 -4.78 -14.31 0.19
C LEU A 111 -4.91 -14.73 -1.27
N VAL A 112 -5.97 -15.48 -1.63
CA VAL A 112 -6.21 -15.86 -3.02
C VAL A 112 -6.53 -14.65 -3.88
N ASP A 113 -7.39 -13.73 -3.42
CA ASP A 113 -7.69 -12.51 -4.16
C ASP A 113 -6.46 -11.58 -4.29
N LEU A 114 -5.58 -11.56 -3.28
CA LEU A 114 -4.29 -10.86 -3.38
C LEU A 114 -3.40 -11.45 -4.48
N VAL A 115 -3.34 -12.78 -4.61
CA VAL A 115 -2.57 -13.46 -5.66
C VAL A 115 -3.13 -13.13 -7.05
N TYR A 116 -4.46 -13.15 -7.22
CA TYR A 116 -5.10 -12.77 -8.48
C TYR A 116 -4.93 -11.27 -8.80
N TYR A 117 -4.91 -10.41 -7.78
CA TYR A 117 -4.58 -9.00 -7.97
C TYR A 117 -3.13 -8.83 -8.45
N GLY A 118 -2.20 -9.55 -7.83
CA GLY A 118 -0.81 -9.59 -8.27
C GLY A 118 -0.65 -10.06 -9.72
N GLU A 119 -1.33 -11.15 -10.12
CA GLU A 119 -1.34 -11.64 -11.50
C GLU A 119 -1.87 -10.58 -12.48
N ALA A 120 -2.98 -9.93 -12.15
CA ALA A 120 -3.53 -8.89 -13.00
C ALA A 120 -2.52 -7.74 -13.21
N CYS A 121 -1.80 -7.36 -12.15
CA CYS A 121 -0.71 -6.39 -12.23
C CYS A 121 0.48 -6.90 -13.06
N GLN A 122 0.86 -8.18 -12.95
CA GLN A 122 1.90 -8.80 -13.78
C GLN A 122 1.57 -8.68 -15.26
N VAL A 123 0.34 -9.06 -15.65
CA VAL A 123 -0.12 -9.00 -17.04
C VAL A 123 -0.18 -7.55 -17.55
N TYR A 124 -0.73 -6.64 -16.74
CA TYR A 124 -0.86 -5.23 -17.14
C TYR A 124 0.50 -4.55 -17.37
N GLN A 125 1.48 -4.83 -16.51
CA GLN A 125 2.82 -4.22 -16.55
C GLN A 125 3.83 -5.03 -17.35
N ASN A 126 3.42 -6.15 -17.95
CA ASN A 126 4.32 -7.10 -18.61
C ASN A 126 5.49 -7.55 -17.70
N TYR A 127 5.18 -7.84 -16.44
CA TYR A 127 6.14 -8.20 -15.41
C TYR A 127 6.11 -9.71 -15.14
N LYS A 128 7.18 -10.43 -15.53
CA LYS A 128 7.33 -11.88 -15.31
C LYS A 128 6.10 -12.69 -15.73
N THR A 129 5.54 -12.41 -16.89
CA THR A 129 4.32 -13.05 -17.40
C THR A 129 4.50 -14.52 -17.79
N ASP A 130 5.75 -15.01 -17.78
CA ASP A 130 6.14 -16.40 -17.92
C ASP A 130 6.03 -17.20 -16.60
N ASN A 131 5.88 -16.50 -15.47
CA ASN A 131 5.71 -17.10 -14.14
C ASN A 131 4.62 -16.32 -13.38
N LEU A 132 3.36 -16.68 -13.62
CA LEU A 132 2.23 -15.97 -13.06
C LEU A 132 2.08 -16.30 -11.57
N LEU A 133 1.66 -15.32 -10.78
CA LEU A 133 1.50 -15.48 -9.35
C LEU A 133 0.49 -16.57 -8.99
N THR A 134 -0.54 -16.79 -9.81
CA THR A 134 -1.53 -17.86 -9.59
C THR A 134 -1.00 -19.27 -9.85
N ASP A 135 0.19 -19.43 -10.43
CA ASP A 135 0.85 -20.72 -10.58
C ASP A 135 1.24 -21.33 -9.22
N ILE A 136 1.25 -20.52 -8.14
CA ILE A 136 1.48 -21.01 -6.78
C ILE A 136 0.27 -21.73 -6.17
N LEU A 137 -0.92 -21.63 -6.77
CA LEU A 137 -2.19 -22.09 -6.22
C LEU A 137 -2.62 -23.44 -6.83
N THR A 138 -3.13 -24.35 -6.00
CA THR A 138 -3.87 -25.53 -6.49
C THR A 138 -5.25 -25.16 -7.01
N ASP A 139 -5.90 -26.05 -7.75
CA ASP A 139 -7.26 -25.81 -8.26
C ASP A 139 -8.29 -25.61 -7.14
N GLU A 140 -8.16 -26.34 -6.03
CA GLU A 140 -9.01 -26.16 -4.84
C GLU A 140 -8.78 -24.80 -4.18
N GLN A 141 -7.53 -24.31 -4.19
CA GLN A 141 -7.21 -22.99 -3.65
C GLN A 141 -7.73 -21.88 -4.56
N LYS A 142 -7.64 -22.04 -5.90
CA LYS A 142 -8.21 -21.10 -6.87
C LYS A 142 -9.72 -20.97 -6.70
N ALA A 143 -10.41 -22.04 -6.32
CA ALA A 143 -11.86 -22.02 -6.05
C ALA A 143 -12.26 -21.14 -4.85
N LEU A 144 -11.32 -20.73 -3.99
CA LEU A 144 -11.58 -19.82 -2.86
C LEU A 144 -11.66 -18.34 -3.28
N ARG A 145 -11.34 -18.02 -4.53
CA ARG A 145 -11.37 -16.67 -5.09
C ARG A 145 -12.78 -16.07 -5.01
N SER A 146 -12.85 -14.76 -4.76
CA SER A 146 -14.12 -14.03 -4.84
C SER A 146 -14.61 -13.94 -6.29
N THR A 147 -15.79 -14.49 -6.57
CA THR A 147 -16.41 -14.52 -7.91
C THR A 147 -17.64 -13.64 -8.07
N ALA A 148 -18.19 -13.09 -6.98
CA ALA A 148 -19.38 -12.24 -7.02
C ALA A 148 -19.21 -11.06 -7.99
N ASP A 149 -20.29 -10.62 -8.62
CA ASP A 149 -20.27 -9.45 -9.50
C ASP A 149 -19.87 -8.20 -8.72
N LEU A 150 -19.03 -7.37 -9.33
CA LEU A 150 -18.61 -6.09 -8.75
C LEU A 150 -19.61 -5.00 -9.16
N SER A 151 -20.46 -4.59 -8.22
CA SER A 151 -21.31 -3.41 -8.36
C SER A 151 -20.59 -2.20 -7.75
N LEU A 152 -19.70 -1.58 -8.53
CA LEU A 152 -18.88 -0.45 -8.08
C LEU A 152 -19.66 0.86 -8.19
N THR A 153 -19.55 1.73 -7.19
CA THR A 153 -20.24 3.02 -7.16
C THR A 153 -19.26 4.18 -7.29
N ASN A 154 -19.56 5.12 -8.19
CA ASN A 154 -18.82 6.38 -8.28
C ASN A 154 -19.45 7.45 -7.38
N ILE A 155 -18.79 7.76 -6.27
CA ILE A 155 -19.23 8.78 -5.30
C ILE A 155 -18.51 10.13 -5.47
N LYS A 156 -17.77 10.31 -6.58
CA LYS A 156 -17.00 11.54 -6.83
C LYS A 156 -17.87 12.79 -6.72
N ASN A 157 -17.49 13.69 -5.83
CA ASN A 157 -18.00 15.05 -5.78
C ASN A 157 -16.82 16.02 -5.65
N ALA A 158 -16.53 16.74 -6.74
CA ALA A 158 -15.42 17.70 -6.81
C ALA A 158 -15.71 19.05 -6.11
N SER A 159 -16.92 19.22 -5.58
CA SER A 159 -17.39 20.41 -4.87
C SER A 159 -18.23 20.00 -3.66
N TYR A 160 -17.73 19.04 -2.87
CA TYR A 160 -18.43 18.58 -1.66
C TYR A 160 -18.59 19.71 -0.64
N GLU A 161 -17.55 20.53 -0.51
CA GLU A 161 -17.56 21.78 0.26
C GLU A 161 -16.75 22.83 -0.50
N THR A 162 -17.22 24.08 -0.52
CA THR A 162 -16.66 25.15 -1.34
C THR A 162 -15.92 26.19 -0.51
N CYS A 163 -15.04 26.97 -1.14
CA CYS A 163 -14.39 28.14 -0.56
C CYS A 163 -14.42 29.33 -1.53
N GLU A 164 -14.35 30.54 -1.01
CA GLU A 164 -14.33 31.76 -1.84
C GLU A 164 -13.00 31.93 -2.58
N ASN A 165 -11.87 31.74 -1.88
CA ASN A 165 -10.53 31.96 -2.41
C ASN A 165 -9.92 30.67 -2.98
N ARG A 166 -10.46 30.18 -4.09
CA ARG A 166 -10.01 28.93 -4.71
C ARG A 166 -8.73 29.11 -5.52
N LEU A 167 -7.58 28.80 -4.92
CA LEU A 167 -6.25 28.82 -5.56
C LEU A 167 -5.82 27.46 -6.13
N VAL A 168 -6.45 26.36 -5.67
CA VAL A 168 -6.13 25.00 -6.09
C VAL A 168 -7.37 24.28 -6.63
N LYS A 169 -7.24 23.63 -7.79
CA LYS A 169 -8.25 22.73 -8.36
C LYS A 169 -7.70 21.32 -8.48
N PHE A 170 -8.49 20.36 -8.02
CA PHE A 170 -8.14 18.94 -8.05
C PHE A 170 -8.66 18.25 -9.31
N GLY A 171 -7.77 17.53 -9.99
CA GLY A 171 -8.14 16.41 -10.86
C GLY A 171 -8.38 15.12 -10.04
N THR A 172 -8.69 14.03 -10.71
CA THR A 172 -8.79 12.70 -10.08
C THR A 172 -8.21 11.64 -11.01
N ALA A 173 -7.23 10.89 -10.52
CA ALA A 173 -6.63 9.73 -11.18
C ALA A 173 -6.28 8.66 -10.12
N LEU A 174 -5.78 7.51 -10.57
CA LEU A 174 -5.22 6.48 -9.70
C LEU A 174 -3.82 6.13 -10.21
N ARG A 175 -2.85 6.01 -9.31
CA ARG A 175 -1.54 5.43 -9.64
C ARG A 175 -1.55 3.97 -9.22
N LEU A 176 -1.32 3.10 -10.20
CA LEU A 176 -1.18 1.66 -10.01
C LEU A 176 0.29 1.30 -10.25
N ASN A 177 1.14 1.56 -9.26
CA ASN A 177 2.58 1.24 -9.35
C ASN A 177 2.99 0.32 -8.22
N ASN A 178 3.59 0.86 -7.15
CA ASN A 178 4.03 0.08 -5.99
C ASN A 178 2.96 -0.12 -4.91
N SER A 179 1.92 0.70 -4.97
CA SER A 179 0.81 0.81 -4.02
C SER A 179 -0.43 1.30 -4.77
N VAL A 180 -1.62 1.09 -4.19
CA VAL A 180 -2.83 1.75 -4.67
C VAL A 180 -2.85 3.16 -4.08
N GLU A 181 -2.49 4.15 -4.89
CA GLU A 181 -2.47 5.54 -4.48
C GLU A 181 -3.55 6.34 -5.22
N ILE A 182 -4.28 7.16 -4.47
CA ILE A 182 -5.16 8.15 -5.09
C ILE A 182 -4.27 9.28 -5.60
N ALA A 183 -4.21 9.45 -6.92
CA ALA A 183 -3.41 10.47 -7.57
C ALA A 183 -4.28 11.69 -7.88
N ILE A 184 -3.89 12.85 -7.33
CA ILE A 184 -4.62 14.11 -7.47
C ILE A 184 -3.77 15.09 -8.27
N PRO A 185 -4.03 15.27 -9.58
CA PRO A 185 -3.45 16.37 -10.35
C PRO A 185 -3.84 17.71 -9.72
N LEU A 186 -2.86 18.60 -9.59
CA LEU A 186 -2.99 19.91 -8.95
C LEU A 186 -2.90 21.01 -10.02
N ASN A 187 -4.00 21.74 -10.20
CA ASN A 187 -3.97 23.00 -10.94
C ASN A 187 -3.91 24.14 -9.92
N MET A 188 -2.74 24.79 -9.83
CA MET A 188 -2.42 25.81 -8.83
C MET A 188 -2.34 27.19 -9.49
N THR A 189 -2.88 28.20 -8.84
CA THR A 189 -2.82 29.61 -9.28
C THR A 189 -2.23 30.47 -8.18
N ASN A 190 -1.13 31.18 -8.46
CA ASN A 190 -0.45 32.09 -7.52
C ASN A 190 -0.04 31.46 -6.17
N VAL A 191 0.19 30.14 -6.15
CA VAL A 191 0.72 29.37 -5.02
C VAL A 191 1.67 28.29 -5.52
N THR A 192 2.58 27.87 -4.65
CA THR A 192 3.49 26.75 -4.84
C THR A 192 3.21 25.65 -3.82
N LEU A 193 3.86 24.49 -3.92
CA LEU A 193 3.66 23.42 -2.94
C LEU A 193 4.14 23.80 -1.53
N ASP A 194 5.15 24.67 -1.43
CA ASP A 194 5.67 25.15 -0.14
C ASP A 194 4.65 26.03 0.61
N ASP A 195 3.68 26.60 -0.11
CA ASP A 195 2.60 27.39 0.49
C ASP A 195 1.45 26.52 1.03
N LEU A 196 1.43 25.22 0.71
CA LEU A 196 0.22 24.39 0.83
C LEU A 196 0.38 23.27 1.86
N SER A 197 -0.72 23.01 2.57
CA SER A 197 -0.94 21.76 3.29
C SER A 197 -2.19 21.06 2.77
N PHE A 198 -2.16 19.73 2.70
CA PHE A 198 -3.26 18.91 2.22
C PHE A 198 -3.80 18.11 3.40
N LYS A 199 -5.02 18.42 3.82
CA LYS A 199 -5.72 17.66 4.86
C LYS A 199 -6.57 16.59 4.21
N VAL A 200 -6.34 15.35 4.59
CA VAL A 200 -7.05 14.17 4.08
C VAL A 200 -7.81 13.49 5.21
N LYS A 201 -9.11 13.32 5.05
CA LYS A 201 -9.96 12.56 5.99
C LYS A 201 -10.39 11.25 5.35
N ILE A 202 -10.18 10.14 6.07
CA ILE A 202 -10.64 8.80 5.70
C ILE A 202 -11.04 8.03 6.97
N GLY A 203 -12.30 7.60 7.04
CA GLY A 203 -12.87 7.04 8.27
C GLY A 203 -12.69 8.01 9.46
N SER A 204 -12.07 7.52 10.54
CA SER A 204 -11.73 8.33 11.73
C SER A 204 -10.39 9.07 11.64
N ARG A 205 -9.58 8.80 10.60
CA ARG A 205 -8.24 9.39 10.46
C ARG A 205 -8.31 10.73 9.75
N THR A 206 -7.57 11.70 10.27
CA THR A 206 -7.27 12.97 9.60
C THR A 206 -5.75 13.08 9.50
N LEU A 207 -5.26 13.20 8.27
CA LEU A 207 -3.84 13.23 7.93
C LEU A 207 -3.53 14.58 7.30
N THR A 208 -2.35 15.13 7.57
CA THR A 208 -1.89 16.36 6.95
C THR A 208 -0.60 16.07 6.20
N TYR A 209 -0.52 16.51 4.95
CA TYR A 209 0.66 16.36 4.11
C TYR A 209 1.17 17.72 3.68
N THR A 210 2.48 17.92 3.76
CA THR A 210 3.18 19.08 3.22
C THR A 210 4.33 18.60 2.34
N TYR A 211 4.76 19.44 1.38
CA TYR A 211 5.89 19.05 0.54
C TYR A 211 7.20 18.88 1.33
N ALA A 212 7.40 19.69 2.37
CA ALA A 212 8.58 19.64 3.22
C ALA A 212 8.65 18.35 4.06
N GLU A 213 7.53 17.89 4.61
CA GLU A 213 7.48 16.72 5.48
C GLU A 213 7.24 15.41 4.71
N ASN A 214 6.63 15.50 3.53
CA ASN A 214 6.19 14.35 2.73
C ASN A 214 6.56 14.51 1.23
N PRO A 215 7.84 14.78 0.87
CA PRO A 215 8.21 15.07 -0.51
C PRO A 215 7.87 13.92 -1.48
N ASP A 216 7.91 12.67 -1.01
CA ASP A 216 7.61 11.48 -1.82
C ASP A 216 6.14 11.39 -2.24
N ASN A 217 5.23 12.07 -1.53
CA ASN A 217 3.81 12.16 -1.91
C ASN A 217 3.56 13.20 -3.00
N PHE A 218 4.58 13.88 -3.51
CA PHE A 218 4.44 14.90 -4.55
C PHE A 218 5.40 14.66 -5.71
N GLU A 219 4.86 14.56 -6.93
CA GLU A 219 5.67 14.39 -8.14
C GLU A 219 5.20 15.37 -9.21
N LYS A 220 6.15 15.93 -9.97
CA LYS A 220 5.83 16.69 -11.17
C LYS A 220 5.76 15.73 -12.36
N GLY A 221 4.55 15.56 -12.91
CA GLY A 221 4.30 14.72 -14.06
C GLY A 221 4.97 15.25 -15.33
N LYS A 222 5.15 14.37 -16.32
CA LYS A 222 5.68 14.73 -17.65
C LYS A 222 4.80 15.72 -18.41
N ASP A 223 3.52 15.78 -18.04
CA ASP A 223 2.53 16.74 -18.53
C ASP A 223 2.66 18.13 -17.89
N GLY A 224 3.61 18.30 -16.96
CA GLY A 224 3.92 19.57 -16.30
C GLY A 224 3.08 19.86 -15.06
N TYR A 225 2.08 19.03 -14.74
CA TYR A 225 1.28 19.18 -13.53
C TYR A 225 1.99 18.60 -12.32
N TRP A 226 1.77 19.21 -11.17
CA TRP A 226 2.09 18.57 -9.89
C TRP A 226 0.98 17.58 -9.52
N TYR A 227 1.36 16.47 -8.92
CA TYR A 227 0.46 15.46 -8.39
C TYR A 227 0.66 15.34 -6.90
N PHE A 228 -0.43 15.24 -6.16
CA PHE A 228 -0.44 14.73 -4.79
C PHE A 228 -0.88 13.26 -4.81
N TYR A 229 -0.05 12.36 -4.27
CA TYR A 229 -0.33 10.94 -4.14
C TYR A 229 -0.70 10.63 -2.70
N PHE A 230 -1.97 10.34 -2.48
CA PHE A 230 -2.44 9.89 -1.18
C PHE A 230 -2.27 8.38 -1.05
N ASP A 231 -1.34 7.99 -0.19
CA ASP A 231 -0.95 6.63 0.17
C ASP A 231 -1.58 6.16 1.48
N GLY A 232 -2.55 6.88 2.04
CA GLY A 232 -3.15 6.53 3.32
C GLY A 232 -4.30 5.53 3.21
N VAL A 233 -4.69 5.08 2.02
CA VAL A 233 -5.81 4.14 1.82
C VAL A 233 -5.37 2.71 2.13
N TYR A 234 -5.94 2.12 3.18
CA TYR A 234 -5.73 0.70 3.49
C TYR A 234 -6.58 -0.19 2.59
N ALA A 235 -6.16 -1.44 2.39
CA ALA A 235 -6.85 -2.36 1.50
C ALA A 235 -8.34 -2.54 1.84
N ASN A 236 -8.68 -2.58 3.13
CA ASN A 236 -10.06 -2.68 3.60
C ASN A 236 -10.89 -1.38 3.46
N GLN A 237 -10.29 -0.29 2.97
CA GLN A 237 -10.89 1.04 2.87
C GLN A 237 -11.01 1.55 1.42
N MET A 238 -10.81 0.69 0.42
CA MET A 238 -10.86 1.10 -0.99
C MET A 238 -12.22 1.69 -1.41
N SER A 239 -13.32 1.28 -0.77
CA SER A 239 -14.65 1.85 -0.98
C SER A 239 -15.04 2.91 0.06
N ASP A 240 -14.17 3.23 1.03
CA ASP A 240 -14.46 4.26 2.02
C ASP A 240 -14.32 5.66 1.41
N GLU A 241 -15.07 6.62 1.95
CA GLU A 241 -15.02 8.01 1.50
C GLU A 241 -13.70 8.66 1.91
N VAL A 242 -13.04 9.29 0.95
CA VAL A 242 -11.84 10.09 1.14
C VAL A 242 -12.18 11.55 0.83
N PHE A 243 -11.89 12.44 1.78
CA PHE A 243 -12.04 13.87 1.63
C PHE A 243 -10.67 14.54 1.57
N ILE A 244 -10.43 15.36 0.55
CA ILE A 244 -9.14 16.04 0.34
C ILE A 244 -9.40 17.54 0.21
N THR A 245 -8.68 18.34 0.99
CA THR A 245 -8.77 19.81 1.00
C THR A 245 -7.37 20.42 1.14
N ALA A 246 -7.04 21.41 0.30
CA ALA A 246 -5.80 22.17 0.39
C ALA A 246 -6.00 23.47 1.17
N TYR A 247 -5.01 23.80 1.99
CA TYR A 247 -4.97 25.00 2.82
C TYR A 247 -3.69 25.79 2.58
N LYS A 248 -3.76 27.11 2.68
CA LYS A 248 -2.62 28.02 2.79
C LYS A 248 -2.65 28.66 4.17
N GLY A 249 -1.75 28.24 5.06
CA GLY A 249 -1.90 28.49 6.50
C GLY A 249 -3.22 27.89 7.00
N ASP A 250 -4.08 28.72 7.60
CA ASP A 250 -5.41 28.31 8.08
C ASP A 250 -6.54 28.51 7.05
N GLU A 251 -6.26 29.16 5.91
CA GLU A 251 -7.27 29.44 4.89
C GLU A 251 -7.45 28.26 3.94
N GLN A 252 -8.70 27.82 3.73
CA GLN A 252 -9.03 26.82 2.73
C GLN A 252 -8.92 27.41 1.31
N VAL A 253 -8.07 26.82 0.48
CA VAL A 253 -7.78 27.31 -0.88
C VAL A 253 -8.15 26.32 -1.99
N SER A 254 -8.83 25.22 -1.65
CA SER A 254 -9.49 24.34 -2.61
C SER A 254 -10.92 24.05 -2.19
N TYR A 255 -11.74 23.56 -3.11
CA TYR A 255 -12.93 22.83 -2.70
C TYR A 255 -12.51 21.51 -2.06
N THR A 256 -13.32 21.01 -1.13
CA THR A 256 -13.17 19.66 -0.60
C THR A 256 -13.62 18.67 -1.69
N LEU A 257 -12.71 17.80 -2.11
CA LEU A 257 -13.00 16.68 -2.99
C LEU A 257 -13.47 15.50 -2.15
N LYS A 258 -14.64 14.95 -2.44
CA LYS A 258 -15.08 13.63 -1.97
C LYS A 258 -14.83 12.59 -3.06
N TYR A 259 -14.08 11.53 -2.74
CA TYR A 259 -13.70 10.48 -3.70
C TYR A 259 -13.49 9.13 -3.01
N SER A 260 -13.13 8.10 -3.78
CA SER A 260 -12.68 6.78 -3.30
C SER A 260 -11.89 6.05 -4.39
N VAL A 261 -11.17 5.00 -4.02
CA VAL A 261 -10.55 4.09 -5.01
C VAL A 261 -11.63 3.41 -5.86
N GLU A 262 -12.74 3.01 -5.24
CA GLU A 262 -13.91 2.45 -5.93
C GLU A 262 -14.48 3.43 -6.98
N SER A 263 -14.50 4.72 -6.68
CA SER A 263 -15.00 5.74 -7.63
C SER A 263 -14.17 5.78 -8.91
N TYR A 264 -12.86 5.60 -8.80
CA TYR A 264 -12.00 5.45 -9.98
C TYR A 264 -12.32 4.17 -10.73
N ALA A 265 -12.30 3.03 -10.04
CA ALA A 265 -12.54 1.71 -10.63
C ALA A 265 -13.89 1.61 -11.35
N ALA A 266 -14.93 2.28 -10.83
CA ALA A 266 -16.25 2.38 -11.45
C ALA A 266 -16.28 3.13 -12.80
N THR A 267 -15.26 3.94 -13.09
CA THR A 267 -15.17 4.74 -14.34
C THR A 267 -14.23 4.14 -15.39
N VAL A 268 -13.47 3.10 -15.04
CA VAL A 268 -12.51 2.48 -15.96
C VAL A 268 -13.23 1.69 -17.05
N THR A 269 -12.92 2.02 -18.31
CA THR A 269 -13.46 1.34 -19.50
C THR A 269 -12.40 0.57 -20.29
N ASP A 270 -11.12 0.92 -20.17
CA ASP A 270 -10.03 0.17 -20.79
C ASP A 270 -9.99 -1.25 -20.23
N THR A 271 -10.03 -2.26 -21.11
CA THR A 271 -10.19 -3.65 -20.69
C THR A 271 -9.02 -4.16 -19.84
N LYS A 272 -7.78 -3.76 -20.17
CA LYS A 272 -6.60 -4.21 -19.44
C LYS A 272 -6.57 -3.58 -18.04
N LEU A 273 -6.81 -2.28 -17.96
CA LEU A 273 -6.89 -1.56 -16.69
C LEU A 273 -8.08 -2.03 -15.85
N LYS A 274 -9.22 -2.35 -16.49
CA LYS A 274 -10.42 -2.85 -15.81
C LYS A 274 -10.15 -4.18 -15.12
N ALA A 275 -9.41 -5.09 -15.76
CA ALA A 275 -9.01 -6.35 -15.15
C ALA A 275 -8.20 -6.12 -13.86
N VAL A 276 -7.27 -5.17 -13.87
CA VAL A 276 -6.49 -4.79 -12.69
C VAL A 276 -7.36 -4.18 -11.61
N THR A 277 -8.20 -3.19 -11.96
CA THR A 277 -9.04 -2.52 -10.96
C THR A 277 -10.09 -3.45 -10.37
N ASP A 278 -10.60 -4.41 -11.14
CA ASP A 278 -11.56 -5.39 -10.63
C ASP A 278 -10.89 -6.39 -9.67
N ALA A 279 -9.70 -6.88 -10.01
CA ALA A 279 -8.94 -7.73 -9.11
C ALA A 279 -8.55 -6.99 -7.81
N MET A 280 -8.16 -5.72 -7.93
CA MET A 280 -7.89 -4.81 -6.81
C MET A 280 -9.12 -4.65 -5.90
N MET A 281 -10.30 -4.37 -6.47
CA MET A 281 -11.52 -4.21 -5.68
C MET A 281 -11.97 -5.51 -5.01
N ARG A 282 -11.77 -6.67 -5.65
CA ARG A 282 -12.01 -7.99 -5.00
C ARG A 282 -11.09 -8.19 -3.80
N TYR A 283 -9.79 -7.90 -3.97
CA TYR A 283 -8.84 -7.92 -2.87
C TYR A 283 -9.26 -6.97 -1.73
N GLY A 284 -9.66 -5.74 -2.04
CA GLY A 284 -10.13 -4.77 -1.04
C GLY A 284 -11.40 -5.23 -0.29
N ASN A 285 -12.37 -5.82 -1.01
CA ASN A 285 -13.57 -6.39 -0.40
C ASN A 285 -13.25 -7.55 0.54
N SER A 286 -12.34 -8.45 0.14
CA SER A 286 -11.88 -9.55 0.98
C SER A 286 -11.08 -9.07 2.19
N ALA A 287 -10.31 -7.99 2.03
CA ALA A 287 -9.61 -7.33 3.14
C ALA A 287 -10.60 -6.76 4.15
N LYS A 288 -11.66 -6.11 3.67
CA LYS A 288 -12.76 -5.59 4.52
C LYS A 288 -13.49 -6.71 5.25
N ALA A 289 -13.82 -7.81 4.57
CA ALA A 289 -14.46 -8.97 5.16
C ALA A 289 -13.59 -9.65 6.24
N TYR A 290 -12.27 -9.69 6.03
CA TYR A 290 -11.30 -10.22 6.99
C TYR A 290 -11.08 -9.28 8.19
N ALA A 291 -11.06 -7.96 7.97
CA ALA A 291 -10.85 -6.98 9.03
C ALA A 291 -12.07 -6.87 9.99
N GLY A 292 -13.29 -7.01 9.45
CA GLY A 292 -14.53 -7.07 10.25
C GLY A 292 -14.78 -8.45 10.89
N LYS A 293 -13.73 -9.14 11.34
CA LYS A 293 -13.82 -10.40 12.07
C LYS A 293 -14.00 -10.20 13.56
#